data_AF-H6L1G6-F1
#
_entry.id   AF-H6L1G6-F1
#
_cell.length_a   1.000
_cell.length_b   1.000
_cell.length_c   1.000
_cell.angle_alpha   90.00
_cell.angle_beta   90.00
_cell.angle_gamma   90.00
#
_symmetry.space_group_name_H-M   'P 1'
#
loop_
_entity.id
_entity.type
_entity.pdbx_description
1 polymer ?
#
loop_
_entity_poly.entity_id
_entity_poly.type
_entity_poly.pdbx_seq_one_letter_code
_entity_poly.pdbx_strand_id
1 'polypeptide(L)'
;MAVSMRNTKNQIMNAYKEALAKVKDLEKQLKNKEKAPAPSTTSSTKTVIQEKVVYKTAELKNLEGIIATLKAVEQGIAPAFSDNSALQAIEAEKLQNLQTKLEEEGQEIQKLYDIEVDADSMLKIIEEYLASQKQFEEEFEAKEKAYKEQLEEQQRSWDKEQELKSEEIAEMQREAEQERSRDKEQYDYQLKQERKIEDDNYKQKSNQLELELQTIQEQKEEAWAAEEKSVKEQEEEQAKYKADFEELEEKLRKEVKKAEAEAKGIVERDHKVKMKMLKTEQEGELNALQHIIDDLNSTLDKQKDQIHKLYAQLEDTQRQAQQLAVKALENSSSADSFKAMREIAMEQAKNMGKGK
;
A
#
# COMPACT_ATOMS: atom_id res chain seq x y z
N MET A 1 15.33 25.45 59.02
CA MET A 1 14.37 25.46 57.90
C MET A 1 13.32 24.39 58.17
N ALA A 2 12.04 24.77 58.22
CA ALA A 2 10.96 23.80 58.37
C ALA A 2 10.77 23.05 57.03
N VAL A 3 10.87 21.73 57.06
CA VAL A 3 10.60 20.88 55.90
C VAL A 3 9.09 20.79 55.71
N SER A 4 8.57 21.14 54.54
CA SER A 4 7.15 20.98 54.20
C SER A 4 7.00 20.15 52.91
N MET A 5 5.80 19.57 52.71
CA MET A 5 5.44 18.72 51.56
C MET A 5 5.65 19.38 50.18
N ARG A 6 5.94 20.69 50.11
CA ARG A 6 6.21 21.43 48.87
C ARG A 6 7.70 21.50 48.49
N ASN A 7 8.60 20.97 49.32
CA ASN A 7 10.04 21.04 49.06
C ASN A 7 10.51 19.94 48.10
N THR A 8 11.39 20.28 47.16
CA THR A 8 11.97 19.32 46.21
C THR A 8 12.88 18.32 46.91
N LYS A 9 13.03 17.10 46.35
CA LYS A 9 13.87 16.01 46.92
C LYS A 9 15.29 16.47 47.29
N ASN A 10 15.87 17.39 46.52
CA ASN A 10 17.18 17.98 46.78
C ASN A 10 17.19 18.90 48.02
N GLN A 11 16.12 19.66 48.26
CA GLN A 11 15.98 20.51 49.43
C GLN A 11 15.78 19.67 50.71
N ILE A 12 15.03 18.56 50.62
CA ILE A 12 14.85 17.62 51.73
C ILE A 12 16.19 16.93 52.08
N MET A 13 16.95 16.50 51.07
CA MET A 13 18.26 15.88 51.29
C MET A 13 19.30 16.85 51.85
N ASN A 14 19.28 18.12 51.45
CA ASN A 14 20.18 19.12 52.01
C ASN A 14 19.80 19.45 53.46
N ALA A 15 18.52 19.58 53.78
CA ALA A 15 18.05 19.78 55.15
C ALA A 15 18.39 18.58 56.06
N TYR A 16 18.28 17.34 55.54
CA TYR A 16 18.68 16.13 56.27
C TYR A 16 20.18 16.12 56.55
N LYS A 17 21.03 16.44 55.56
CA LYS A 17 22.48 16.54 55.76
C LYS A 17 22.87 17.61 56.78
N GLU A 18 22.19 18.75 56.76
CA GLU A 18 22.43 19.84 57.71
C GLU A 18 21.99 19.47 59.15
N ALA A 19 20.87 18.75 59.30
CA ALA A 19 20.43 18.23 60.60
C ALA A 19 21.41 17.19 61.16
N LEU A 20 21.92 16.29 60.31
CA LEU A 20 22.89 15.27 60.70
C LEU A 20 24.23 15.89 61.12
N ALA A 21 24.66 16.97 60.46
CA ALA A 21 25.83 17.74 60.88
C ALA A 21 25.62 18.39 62.26
N LYS A 22 24.45 18.96 62.52
CA LYS A 22 24.09 19.57 63.82
C LYS A 22 24.04 18.55 64.96
N VAL A 23 23.49 17.36 64.72
CA VAL A 23 23.48 16.27 65.72
C VAL A 23 24.91 15.85 66.06
N LYS A 24 25.78 15.69 65.06
CA LYS A 24 27.19 15.34 65.29
C LYS A 24 27.97 16.41 66.06
N ASP A 25 27.69 17.69 65.83
CA ASP A 25 28.30 18.77 66.61
C ASP A 25 27.77 18.83 68.04
N LEU A 26 26.47 18.58 68.26
CA LEU A 26 25.88 18.48 69.59
C LEU A 26 26.44 17.29 70.38
N GLU A 27 26.65 16.13 69.74
CA GLU A 27 27.30 14.96 70.36
C GLU A 27 28.75 15.27 70.79
N LYS A 28 29.49 16.03 69.98
CA LYS A 28 30.85 16.49 70.34
C LYS A 28 30.83 17.46 71.52
N GLN A 29 29.84 18.36 71.57
CA GLN A 29 29.67 19.31 72.68
C GLN A 29 29.26 18.60 73.98
N LEU A 30 28.42 17.55 73.91
CA LEU A 30 28.05 16.72 75.06
C LEU A 30 29.25 15.94 75.61
N LYS A 31 30.05 15.31 74.75
CA LYS A 31 31.29 14.61 75.17
C LYS A 31 32.32 15.54 75.81
N ASN A 32 32.34 16.82 75.44
CA ASN A 32 33.23 17.81 76.06
C ASN A 32 32.69 18.33 77.41
N LYS A 33 31.38 18.20 77.70
CA LYS A 33 30.77 18.58 78.99
C LYS A 33 30.81 17.49 80.06
N GLU A 34 30.95 16.22 79.69
CA GLU A 34 31.14 15.09 80.63
C GLU A 34 32.56 14.99 81.24
N LYS A 35 33.49 15.87 80.85
CA LYS A 35 34.88 15.91 81.37
C LYS A 35 35.17 17.07 82.34
N ALA A 36 34.17 17.54 83.08
CA ALA A 36 34.37 18.45 84.22
C ALA A 36 34.19 17.67 85.53
N PRO A 37 35.19 17.63 86.44
CA PRO A 37 35.08 16.88 87.69
C PRO A 37 34.11 17.59 88.66
N ALA A 38 33.17 16.83 89.21
CA ALA A 38 32.31 17.26 90.31
C ALA A 38 33.13 17.40 91.62
N PRO A 39 32.89 18.43 92.45
CA PRO A 39 33.60 18.63 93.71
C PRO A 39 33.15 17.62 94.78
N SER A 40 34.10 16.84 95.31
CA SER A 40 33.91 15.97 96.46
C SER A 40 34.01 16.78 97.75
N THR A 41 32.87 17.05 98.40
CA THR A 41 32.82 17.53 99.79
C THR A 41 32.98 16.37 100.76
N THR A 42 34.17 16.35 101.34
CA THR A 42 34.63 15.65 102.54
C THR A 42 33.67 15.89 103.71
N SER A 43 33.12 14.82 104.31
CA SER A 43 32.51 14.89 105.64
C SER A 43 33.42 14.22 106.67
N SER A 44 33.72 15.01 107.69
CA SER A 44 34.73 14.82 108.72
C SER A 44 34.29 13.85 109.83
N THR A 45 35.21 12.94 110.13
CA THR A 45 35.61 12.39 111.43
C THR A 45 34.90 12.99 112.67
N LYS A 46 34.17 12.15 113.42
CA LYS A 46 33.85 12.38 114.84
C LYS A 46 34.73 11.46 115.70
N THR A 47 35.79 12.02 116.24
CA THR A 47 36.64 11.42 117.28
C THR A 47 36.05 11.80 118.63
N VAL A 48 35.44 10.84 119.33
CA VAL A 48 35.00 11.02 120.72
C VAL A 48 36.16 10.65 121.65
N ILE A 49 36.71 11.67 122.29
CA ILE A 49 37.70 11.58 123.36
C ILE A 49 36.97 11.14 124.63
N GLN A 50 37.25 9.94 125.14
CA GLN A 50 36.85 9.52 126.48
C GLN A 50 37.96 9.85 127.46
N GLU A 51 37.79 10.94 128.22
CA GLU A 51 38.69 11.34 129.29
C GLU A 51 38.34 10.56 130.57
N LYS A 52 39.11 9.51 130.83
CA LYS A 52 39.02 8.69 132.04
C LYS A 52 39.76 9.41 133.17
N VAL A 53 39.04 10.14 134.02
CA VAL A 53 39.59 10.73 135.25
C VAL A 53 39.96 9.59 136.21
N VAL A 54 41.26 9.33 136.35
CA VAL A 54 41.82 8.38 137.31
C VAL A 54 42.04 9.10 138.64
N TYR A 55 41.21 8.81 139.64
CA TYR A 55 41.49 9.21 141.02
C TYR A 55 42.63 8.32 141.56
N LYS A 56 43.81 8.92 141.76
CA LYS A 56 44.91 8.31 142.53
C LYS A 56 44.49 8.25 144.00
N THR A 57 44.02 7.10 144.47
CA THR A 57 43.92 6.83 145.90
C THR A 57 45.29 6.41 146.43
N ALA A 58 45.98 7.35 147.08
CA ALA A 58 47.21 7.10 147.81
C ALA A 58 46.94 6.17 149.01
N GLU A 59 47.80 5.18 149.22
CA GLU A 59 47.71 4.23 150.33
C GLU A 59 47.77 4.94 151.69
N LEU A 60 46.64 4.94 152.40
CA LEU A 60 46.47 5.51 153.74
C LEU A 60 47.15 4.62 154.78
N LYS A 61 48.41 4.92 155.14
CA LYS A 61 49.13 4.19 156.20
C LYS A 61 49.65 5.05 157.36
N ASN A 62 49.40 6.37 157.38
CA ASN A 62 49.82 7.26 158.48
C ASN A 62 48.75 8.30 158.86
N LEU A 63 48.61 8.57 160.17
CA LEU A 63 47.60 9.48 160.77
C LEU A 63 47.72 10.93 160.25
N GLU A 64 48.93 11.36 159.92
CA GLU A 64 49.23 12.67 159.34
C GLU A 64 48.71 12.80 157.90
N GLY A 65 48.70 11.69 157.14
CA GLY A 65 48.07 11.61 155.83
C GLY A 65 46.55 11.69 155.90
N ILE A 66 45.94 11.10 156.95
CA ILE A 66 44.49 11.19 157.17
C ILE A 66 44.08 12.65 157.42
N ILE A 67 44.80 13.38 158.27
CA ILE A 67 44.53 14.80 158.54
C ILE A 67 44.72 15.65 157.28
N ALA A 68 45.77 15.40 156.49
CA ALA A 68 45.99 16.09 155.23
C ALA A 68 44.88 15.82 154.20
N THR A 69 44.41 14.57 154.07
CA THR A 69 43.29 14.24 153.19
C THR A 69 41.97 14.85 153.67
N LEU A 70 41.72 14.91 154.98
CA LEU A 70 40.51 15.53 155.52
C LEU A 70 40.49 17.04 155.23
N LYS A 71 41.64 17.71 155.39
CA LYS A 71 41.77 19.15 155.13
C LYS A 71 41.69 19.46 153.63
N ALA A 72 42.23 18.58 152.77
CA ALA A 72 42.07 18.66 151.32
C ALA A 72 40.62 18.45 150.87
N VAL A 73 39.88 17.56 151.54
CA VAL A 73 38.44 17.36 151.30
C VAL A 73 37.65 18.59 151.76
N GLU A 74 37.91 19.10 152.96
CA GLU A 74 37.24 20.29 153.48
C GLU A 74 37.48 21.53 152.59
N GLN A 75 38.71 21.70 152.09
CA GLN A 75 39.04 22.76 151.14
C GLN A 75 38.52 22.50 149.71
N GLY A 76 38.34 21.24 149.32
CA GLY A 76 37.87 20.85 147.98
C GLY A 76 36.35 20.84 147.81
N ILE A 77 35.58 20.73 148.90
CA ILE A 77 34.11 20.69 148.83
C ILE A 77 33.52 22.03 148.36
N ALA A 78 34.02 23.16 148.86
CA ALA A 78 33.48 24.48 148.48
C ALA A 78 33.71 24.81 146.98
N PRO A 79 34.90 24.60 146.40
CA PRO A 79 35.12 24.72 144.96
C PRO A 79 34.29 23.74 144.15
N ALA A 80 34.25 22.46 144.52
CA ALA A 80 33.50 21.44 143.78
C ALA A 80 31.98 21.69 143.78
N PHE A 81 31.43 22.23 144.87
CA PHE A 81 30.02 22.63 144.93
C PHE A 81 29.76 23.87 144.06
N SER A 82 30.68 24.85 144.06
CA SER A 82 30.60 26.02 143.18
C SER A 82 30.69 25.63 141.70
N ASP A 83 31.58 24.69 141.35
CA ASP A 83 31.73 24.18 139.98
C ASP A 83 30.50 23.39 139.52
N ASN A 84 29.91 22.57 140.40
CA ASN A 84 28.68 21.84 140.10
C ASN A 84 27.48 22.79 139.94
N SER A 85 27.39 23.82 140.79
CA SER A 85 26.41 24.90 140.64
C SER A 85 26.58 25.64 139.31
N ALA A 86 27.82 25.96 138.93
CA ALA A 86 28.11 26.60 137.64
C ALA A 86 27.77 25.68 136.46
N LEU A 87 28.07 24.38 136.55
CA LEU A 87 27.70 23.39 135.55
C LEU A 87 26.19 23.23 135.42
N GLN A 88 25.44 23.18 136.53
CA GLN A 88 23.98 23.15 136.51
C GLN A 88 23.39 24.42 135.89
N ALA A 89 23.96 25.59 136.18
CA ALA A 89 23.53 26.83 135.55
C ALA A 89 23.77 26.83 134.03
N ILE A 90 24.93 26.36 133.58
CA ILE A 90 25.25 26.21 132.15
C ILE A 90 24.32 25.18 131.48
N GLU A 91 24.05 24.06 132.13
CA GLU A 91 23.17 23.02 131.58
C GLU A 91 21.70 23.48 131.52
N ALA A 92 21.24 24.25 132.53
CA ALA A 92 19.93 24.88 132.52
C ALA A 92 19.80 25.91 131.39
N GLU A 93 20.84 26.73 131.16
CA GLU A 93 20.88 27.68 130.05
C GLU A 93 20.85 26.96 128.69
N LYS A 94 21.59 25.86 128.53
CA LYS A 94 21.53 25.02 127.32
C LYS A 94 20.13 24.42 127.11
N LEU A 95 19.49 23.95 128.18
CA LEU A 95 18.16 23.35 128.10
C LEU A 95 17.12 24.41 127.70
N GLN A 96 17.22 25.61 128.26
CA GLN A 96 16.38 26.74 127.87
C GLN A 96 16.62 27.18 126.40
N ASN A 97 17.88 27.20 125.95
CA ASN A 97 18.23 27.48 124.55
C ASN A 97 17.72 26.38 123.59
N LEU A 98 17.64 25.12 124.03
CA LEU A 98 17.04 24.04 123.25
C LEU A 98 15.52 24.15 123.20
N GLN A 99 14.87 24.50 124.32
CA GLN A 99 13.42 24.69 124.35
C GLN A 99 12.98 25.85 123.45
N THR A 100 13.68 26.98 123.51
CA THR A 100 13.40 28.14 122.63
C THR A 100 13.59 27.80 121.16
N LYS A 101 14.66 27.09 120.78
CA LYS A 101 14.84 26.62 119.39
C LYS A 101 13.76 25.63 118.95
N LEU A 102 13.31 24.75 119.85
CA LEU A 102 12.23 23.81 119.56
C LEU A 102 10.91 24.56 119.30
N GLU A 103 10.63 25.61 120.07
CA GLU A 103 9.46 26.47 119.85
C GLU A 103 9.58 27.29 118.55
N GLU A 104 10.76 27.82 118.24
CA GLU A 104 11.02 28.55 116.98
C GLU A 104 10.84 27.64 115.75
N GLU A 105 11.47 26.45 115.73
CA GLU A 105 11.29 25.47 114.65
C GLU A 105 9.84 24.98 114.58
N GLY A 106 9.17 24.79 115.73
CA GLY A 106 7.75 24.44 115.77
C GLY A 106 6.85 25.49 115.13
N GLN A 107 7.09 26.77 115.43
CA GLN A 107 6.38 27.89 114.80
C GLN A 107 6.70 28.02 113.31
N GLU A 108 7.94 27.73 112.89
CA GLU A 108 8.33 27.75 111.49
C GLU A 108 7.63 26.63 110.70
N ILE A 109 7.55 25.42 111.25
CA ILE A 109 6.79 24.30 110.67
C ILE A 109 5.31 24.65 110.55
N GLN A 110 4.72 25.23 111.59
CA GLN A 110 3.33 25.66 111.57
C GLN A 110 3.08 26.76 110.53
N LYS A 111 3.98 27.74 110.39
CA LYS A 111 3.83 28.80 109.37
C LYS A 111 4.01 28.29 107.94
N LEU A 112 4.94 27.37 107.72
CA LEU A 112 5.31 26.93 106.38
C LEU A 112 4.35 25.88 105.82
N TYR A 113 3.81 25.02 106.70
CA TYR A 113 3.01 23.88 106.30
C TYR A 113 1.58 23.87 106.88
N ASP A 114 1.24 24.83 107.74
CA ASP A 114 -0.07 24.91 108.43
C ASP A 114 -0.41 23.63 109.22
N ILE A 115 0.64 23.00 109.76
CA ILE A 115 0.55 21.75 110.53
C ILE A 115 0.62 22.08 112.02
N GLU A 116 -0.41 21.71 112.78
CA GLU A 116 -0.31 21.65 114.24
C GLU A 116 0.59 20.48 114.65
N VAL A 117 1.67 20.79 115.38
CA VAL A 117 2.69 19.81 115.80
C VAL A 117 2.17 19.03 117.02
N ASP A 118 1.28 18.06 116.77
CA ASP A 118 0.92 17.02 117.73
C ASP A 118 1.84 15.80 117.59
N ALA A 119 1.95 14.97 118.65
CA ALA A 119 2.77 13.76 118.66
C ALA A 119 2.45 12.78 117.52
N ASP A 120 1.21 12.79 117.00
CA ASP A 120 0.72 11.91 115.93
C ASP A 120 0.66 12.59 114.54
N SER A 121 1.00 13.87 114.44
CA SER A 121 0.89 14.65 113.19
C SER A 121 1.79 14.08 112.08
N MET A 122 3.01 13.68 112.45
CA MET A 122 3.96 13.02 111.54
C MET A 122 3.44 11.66 111.04
N LEU A 123 2.75 10.89 111.90
CA LEU A 123 2.19 9.59 111.52
C LEU A 123 1.04 9.75 110.51
N LYS A 124 0.16 10.74 110.71
CA LYS A 124 -0.93 11.04 109.76
C LYS A 124 -0.42 11.42 108.38
N ILE A 125 0.62 12.26 108.31
CA ILE A 125 1.22 12.66 107.02
C ILE A 125 1.87 11.46 106.33
N ILE A 126 2.52 10.58 107.08
CA ILE A 126 3.08 9.33 106.53
C ILE A 126 1.97 8.42 106.01
N GLU A 127 0.86 8.26 106.75
CA GLU A 127 -0.29 7.47 106.33
C GLU A 127 -0.97 8.05 105.07
N GLU A 128 -1.17 9.36 105.01
CA GLU A 128 -1.70 10.05 103.84
C GLU A 128 -0.77 9.92 102.62
N TYR A 129 0.56 10.04 102.83
CA TYR A 129 1.54 9.85 101.77
C TYR A 129 1.53 8.42 101.24
N LEU A 130 1.49 7.41 102.12
CA LEU A 130 1.43 6.00 101.72
C LEU A 130 0.12 5.67 101.01
N ALA A 131 -1.01 6.24 101.46
CA ALA A 131 -2.30 6.10 100.79
C ALA A 131 -2.29 6.77 99.40
N SER A 132 -1.73 7.98 99.29
CA SER A 132 -1.58 8.70 98.03
C SER A 132 -0.64 7.97 97.06
N GLN A 133 0.48 7.44 97.55
CA GLN A 133 1.41 6.63 96.77
C GLN A 133 0.72 5.38 96.22
N LYS A 134 -0.08 4.70 97.05
CA LYS A 134 -0.83 3.52 96.62
C LYS A 134 -1.88 3.86 95.56
N GLN A 135 -2.64 4.95 95.74
CA GLN A 135 -3.59 5.43 94.74
C GLN A 135 -2.91 5.80 93.43
N PHE A 136 -1.76 6.47 93.49
CA PHE A 136 -0.98 6.83 92.32
C PHE A 136 -0.50 5.58 91.56
N GLU A 137 -0.01 4.56 92.27
CA GLU A 137 0.42 3.30 91.65
C GLU A 137 -0.76 2.58 90.98
N GLU A 138 -1.91 2.49 91.65
CA GLU A 138 -3.13 1.90 91.10
C GLU A 138 -3.62 2.65 89.85
N GLU A 139 -3.63 3.99 89.88
CA GLU A 139 -3.97 4.81 88.71
C GLU A 139 -2.94 4.66 87.57
N PHE A 140 -1.65 4.58 87.92
CA PHE A 140 -0.57 4.44 86.95
C PHE A 140 -0.68 3.08 86.25
N GLU A 141 -0.86 1.99 87.00
CA GLU A 141 -1.10 0.66 86.44
C GLU A 141 -2.36 0.61 85.56
N ALA A 142 -3.44 1.26 86.00
CA ALA A 142 -4.69 1.32 85.23
C ALA A 142 -4.49 2.06 83.90
N LYS A 143 -3.78 3.20 83.93
CA LYS A 143 -3.42 3.97 82.72
C LYS A 143 -2.50 3.15 81.82
N GLU A 144 -1.49 2.48 82.38
CA GLU A 144 -0.57 1.65 81.60
C GLU A 144 -1.29 0.49 80.91
N LYS A 145 -2.20 -0.20 81.62
CA LYS A 145 -3.05 -1.25 81.04
C LYS A 145 -3.94 -0.71 79.93
N ALA A 146 -4.64 0.41 80.15
CA ALA A 146 -5.47 1.04 79.15
C ALA A 146 -4.67 1.47 77.91
N TYR A 147 -3.47 2.03 78.09
CA TYR A 147 -2.60 2.39 76.97
C TYR A 147 -2.09 1.17 76.20
N LYS A 148 -1.73 0.08 76.88
CA LYS A 148 -1.34 -1.18 76.24
C LYS A 148 -2.48 -1.76 75.42
N GLU A 149 -3.69 -1.81 75.96
CA GLU A 149 -4.88 -2.28 75.24
C GLU A 149 -5.19 -1.40 74.02
N GLN A 150 -5.11 -0.07 74.15
CA GLN A 150 -5.30 0.85 73.02
C GLN A 150 -4.23 0.65 71.93
N LEU A 151 -2.98 0.44 72.32
CA LEU A 151 -1.88 0.22 71.39
C LEU A 151 -2.05 -1.12 70.65
N GLU A 152 -2.44 -2.18 71.35
CA GLU A 152 -2.77 -3.47 70.73
C GLU A 152 -3.95 -3.36 69.76
N GLU A 153 -5.02 -2.65 70.13
CA GLU A 153 -6.18 -2.48 69.25
C GLU A 153 -5.81 -1.65 68.01
N GLN A 154 -5.01 -0.59 68.16
CA GLN A 154 -4.50 0.20 67.02
C GLN A 154 -3.57 -0.62 66.11
N GLN A 155 -2.71 -1.47 66.68
CA GLN A 155 -1.88 -2.38 65.90
C GLN A 155 -2.74 -3.38 65.13
N ARG A 156 -3.73 -4.00 65.79
CA ARG A 156 -4.67 -4.93 65.12
C ARG A 156 -5.49 -4.24 64.03
N SER A 157 -5.96 -3.02 64.25
CA SER A 157 -6.69 -2.28 63.22
C SER A 157 -5.78 -1.92 62.05
N TRP A 158 -4.55 -1.51 62.32
CA TRP A 158 -3.55 -1.20 61.30
C TRP A 158 -3.18 -2.42 60.47
N ASP A 159 -2.95 -3.57 61.10
CA ASP A 159 -2.62 -4.83 60.41
C ASP A 159 -3.78 -5.27 59.51
N LYS A 160 -5.04 -5.17 59.98
CA LYS A 160 -6.22 -5.42 59.16
C LYS A 160 -6.33 -4.47 57.97
N GLU A 161 -6.07 -3.17 58.17
CA GLU A 161 -6.06 -2.20 57.07
C GLU A 161 -4.97 -2.50 56.04
N GLN A 162 -3.79 -2.93 56.48
CA GLN A 162 -2.71 -3.34 55.58
C GLN A 162 -3.09 -4.58 54.77
N GLU A 163 -3.67 -5.59 55.41
CA GLU A 163 -4.16 -6.80 54.73
C GLU A 163 -5.22 -6.45 53.68
N LEU A 164 -6.26 -5.71 54.06
CA LEU A 164 -7.32 -5.28 53.14
C LEU A 164 -6.75 -4.46 51.97
N LYS A 165 -5.81 -3.55 52.25
CA LYS A 165 -5.21 -2.75 51.19
C LYS A 165 -4.34 -3.59 50.25
N SER A 166 -3.66 -4.60 50.78
CA SER A 166 -2.86 -5.53 49.98
C SER A 166 -3.74 -6.38 49.07
N GLU A 167 -4.90 -6.82 49.55
CA GLU A 167 -5.90 -7.56 48.77
C GLU A 167 -6.49 -6.69 47.67
N GLU A 168 -6.89 -5.45 47.97
CA GLU A 168 -7.41 -4.49 46.98
C GLU A 168 -6.38 -4.19 45.89
N ILE A 169 -5.10 -4.00 46.25
CA ILE A 169 -4.03 -3.80 45.26
C ILE A 169 -3.84 -5.05 44.40
N ALA A 170 -3.88 -6.24 45.00
CA ALA A 170 -3.74 -7.50 44.27
C ALA A 170 -4.92 -7.73 43.31
N GLU A 171 -6.14 -7.39 43.71
CA GLU A 171 -7.33 -7.46 42.86
C GLU A 171 -7.23 -6.49 41.69
N MET A 172 -6.92 -5.21 41.94
CA MET A 172 -6.70 -4.22 40.87
C MET A 172 -5.61 -4.66 39.89
N GLN A 173 -4.51 -5.25 40.37
CA GLN A 173 -3.45 -5.76 39.50
C GLN A 173 -3.92 -6.93 38.63
N ARG A 174 -4.73 -7.84 39.17
CA ARG A 174 -5.30 -8.96 38.41
C ARG A 174 -6.26 -8.47 37.34
N GLU A 175 -7.14 -7.52 37.68
CA GLU A 175 -8.07 -6.92 36.73
C GLU A 175 -7.32 -6.19 35.60
N ALA A 176 -6.33 -5.37 35.95
CA ALA A 176 -5.51 -4.67 34.96
C ALA A 176 -4.72 -5.63 34.07
N GLU A 177 -4.23 -6.76 34.58
CA GLU A 177 -3.57 -7.78 33.75
C GLU A 177 -4.55 -8.49 32.82
N GLN A 178 -5.76 -8.79 33.32
CA GLN A 178 -6.81 -9.40 32.51
C GLN A 178 -7.28 -8.45 31.40
N GLU A 179 -7.48 -7.17 31.69
CA GLU A 179 -7.81 -6.15 30.70
C GLU A 179 -6.70 -6.02 29.66
N ARG A 180 -5.44 -5.91 30.09
CA ARG A 180 -4.29 -5.88 29.16
C ARG A 180 -4.17 -7.14 28.30
N SER A 181 -4.51 -8.32 28.82
CA SER A 181 -4.52 -9.56 28.01
C SER A 181 -5.64 -9.51 26.97
N ARG A 182 -6.85 -9.12 27.37
CA ARG A 182 -7.99 -8.99 26.45
C ARG A 182 -7.72 -7.97 25.36
N ASP A 183 -7.14 -6.82 25.70
CA ASP A 183 -6.80 -5.76 24.73
C ASP A 183 -5.74 -6.24 23.74
N LYS A 184 -4.71 -6.96 24.21
CA LYS A 184 -3.70 -7.56 23.32
C LYS A 184 -4.32 -8.59 22.37
N GLU A 185 -5.17 -9.47 22.89
CA GLU A 185 -5.86 -10.49 22.08
C GLU A 185 -6.78 -9.85 21.04
N GLN A 186 -7.55 -8.83 21.42
CA GLN A 186 -8.41 -8.08 20.52
C GLN A 186 -7.60 -7.34 19.45
N TYR A 187 -6.51 -6.67 19.84
CA TYR A 187 -5.61 -5.99 18.92
C TYR A 187 -4.99 -6.98 17.92
N ASP A 188 -4.44 -8.09 18.39
CA ASP A 188 -3.84 -9.12 17.53
C ASP A 188 -4.87 -9.75 16.60
N TYR A 189 -6.10 -9.95 17.08
CA TYR A 189 -7.21 -10.44 16.27
C TYR A 189 -7.60 -9.45 15.18
N GLN A 190 -7.81 -8.18 15.53
CA GLN A 190 -8.14 -7.11 14.58
C GLN A 190 -7.03 -6.95 13.54
N LEU A 191 -5.77 -6.89 13.96
CA LEU A 191 -4.62 -6.80 13.06
C LEU A 191 -4.54 -7.98 12.10
N LYS A 192 -4.81 -9.21 12.56
CA LYS A 192 -4.87 -10.40 11.70
C LYS A 192 -6.04 -10.32 10.71
N GLN A 193 -7.19 -9.79 11.14
CA GLN A 193 -8.36 -9.63 10.29
C GLN A 193 -8.10 -8.58 9.20
N GLU A 194 -7.56 -7.42 9.56
CA GLU A 194 -7.18 -6.35 8.63
C GLU A 194 -6.18 -6.86 7.58
N ARG A 195 -5.11 -7.53 8.02
CA ARG A 195 -4.12 -8.10 7.10
C ARG A 195 -4.72 -9.15 6.15
N LYS A 196 -5.66 -9.97 6.62
CA LYS A 196 -6.38 -10.92 5.75
C LYS A 196 -7.22 -10.21 4.71
N ILE A 197 -7.96 -9.18 5.11
CA ILE A 197 -8.77 -8.38 4.19
C ILE A 197 -7.87 -7.68 3.16
N GLU A 198 -6.73 -7.13 3.58
CA GLU A 198 -5.76 -6.52 2.68
C GLU A 198 -5.16 -7.53 1.68
N ASP A 199 -4.78 -8.72 2.15
CA ASP A 199 -4.24 -9.79 1.29
C ASP A 199 -5.28 -10.31 0.30
N ASP A 200 -6.53 -10.51 0.74
CA ASP A 200 -7.64 -10.91 -0.12
C ASP A 200 -7.94 -9.84 -1.18
N ASN A 201 -7.98 -8.56 -0.78
CA ASN A 201 -8.16 -7.44 -1.72
C ASN A 201 -7.01 -7.33 -2.72
N TYR A 202 -5.77 -7.53 -2.27
CA TYR A 202 -4.59 -7.54 -3.14
C TYR A 202 -4.67 -8.68 -4.15
N LYS A 203 -4.98 -9.90 -3.72
CA LYS A 203 -5.16 -11.06 -4.59
C LYS A 203 -6.29 -10.85 -5.60
N GLN A 204 -7.43 -10.30 -5.18
CA GLN A 204 -8.52 -9.97 -6.08
C GLN A 204 -8.10 -8.97 -7.15
N LYS A 205 -7.43 -7.88 -6.78
CA LYS A 205 -6.91 -6.88 -7.73
C LYS A 205 -5.87 -7.48 -8.67
N SER A 206 -4.98 -8.33 -8.16
CA SER A 206 -3.96 -9.02 -8.97
C SER A 206 -4.62 -9.92 -10.01
N ASN A 207 -5.61 -10.73 -9.60
CA ASN A 207 -6.33 -11.62 -10.50
C ASN A 207 -7.13 -10.85 -11.55
N GLN A 208 -7.76 -9.73 -11.17
CA GLN A 208 -8.47 -8.84 -12.11
C GLN A 208 -7.52 -8.27 -13.16
N LEU A 209 -6.36 -7.77 -12.74
CA LEU A 209 -5.36 -7.23 -13.65
C LEU A 209 -4.79 -8.32 -14.58
N GLU A 210 -4.60 -9.54 -14.08
CA GLU A 210 -4.15 -10.68 -14.89
C GLU A 210 -5.19 -11.07 -15.95
N LEU A 211 -6.47 -11.13 -15.59
CA LEU A 211 -7.58 -11.34 -16.52
C LEU A 211 -7.67 -10.21 -17.57
N GLU A 212 -7.53 -8.96 -17.15
CA GLU A 212 -7.50 -7.81 -18.07
C GLU A 212 -6.32 -7.91 -19.04
N LEU A 213 -5.13 -8.26 -18.56
CA LEU A 213 -3.96 -8.46 -19.42
C LEU A 213 -4.16 -9.61 -20.40
N GLN A 214 -4.72 -10.73 -19.96
CA GLN A 214 -5.01 -11.86 -20.83
C GLN A 214 -6.02 -11.48 -21.91
N THR A 215 -7.11 -10.80 -21.56
CA THR A 215 -8.11 -10.36 -22.55
C THR A 215 -7.53 -9.35 -23.55
N ILE A 216 -6.65 -8.45 -23.12
CA ILE A 216 -5.93 -7.53 -24.02
C ILE A 216 -4.98 -8.28 -24.94
N GLN A 217 -4.28 -9.30 -24.44
CA GLN A 217 -3.41 -10.15 -25.25
C GLN A 217 -4.21 -10.89 -26.32
N GLU A 218 -5.30 -11.56 -25.92
CA GLU A 218 -6.19 -12.28 -26.84
C GLU A 218 -6.77 -11.34 -27.93
N GLN A 219 -7.27 -10.17 -27.54
CA GLN A 219 -7.77 -9.17 -28.51
C GLN A 219 -6.70 -8.69 -29.48
N LYS A 220 -5.45 -8.50 -29.01
CA LYS A 220 -4.34 -8.09 -29.87
C LYS A 220 -3.90 -9.21 -30.80
N GLU A 221 -3.85 -10.44 -30.32
CA GLU A 221 -3.53 -11.61 -31.15
C GLU A 221 -4.56 -11.81 -32.26
N GLU A 222 -5.86 -11.67 -31.94
CA GLU A 222 -6.93 -11.71 -32.94
C GLU A 222 -6.81 -10.57 -33.97
N ALA A 223 -6.54 -9.34 -33.50
CA ALA A 223 -6.35 -8.18 -34.37
C ALA A 223 -5.15 -8.36 -35.31
N TRP A 224 -4.01 -8.82 -34.78
CA TRP A 224 -2.82 -9.09 -35.58
C TRP A 224 -3.03 -10.23 -36.57
N ALA A 225 -3.72 -11.30 -36.18
CA ALA A 225 -4.06 -12.39 -37.11
C ALA A 225 -4.97 -11.91 -38.25
N ALA A 226 -5.91 -11.01 -37.96
CA ALA A 226 -6.77 -10.40 -38.99
C ALA A 226 -5.98 -9.48 -39.93
N GLU A 227 -5.09 -8.65 -39.39
CA GLU A 227 -4.20 -7.79 -40.18
C GLU A 227 -3.24 -8.62 -41.05
N GLU A 228 -2.59 -9.64 -40.49
CA GLU A 228 -1.69 -10.52 -41.21
C GLU A 228 -2.39 -11.23 -42.37
N LYS A 229 -3.62 -11.71 -42.14
CA LYS A 229 -4.43 -12.30 -43.20
C LYS A 229 -4.77 -11.29 -44.29
N SER A 230 -5.18 -10.06 -43.93
CA SER A 230 -5.50 -9.02 -44.90
C SER A 230 -4.29 -8.60 -45.73
N VAL A 231 -3.13 -8.44 -45.09
CA VAL A 231 -1.87 -8.12 -45.78
C VAL A 231 -1.50 -9.25 -46.73
N LYS A 232 -1.60 -10.51 -46.30
CA LYS A 232 -1.32 -11.67 -47.16
C LYS A 232 -2.24 -11.72 -48.38
N GLU A 233 -3.53 -11.48 -48.22
CA GLU A 233 -4.49 -11.41 -49.34
C GLU A 233 -4.12 -10.27 -50.31
N GLN A 234 -3.73 -9.10 -49.80
CA GLN A 234 -3.25 -7.98 -50.63
C GLN A 234 -1.95 -8.29 -51.36
N GLU A 235 -1.00 -8.98 -50.72
CA GLU A 235 0.25 -9.42 -51.34
C GLU A 235 -0.01 -10.43 -52.47
N GLU A 236 -0.94 -11.37 -52.27
CA GLU A 236 -1.37 -12.32 -53.30
C GLU A 236 -2.04 -11.63 -54.49
N GLU A 237 -2.91 -10.63 -54.25
CA GLU A 237 -3.51 -9.82 -55.31
C GLU A 237 -2.47 -9.00 -56.07
N GLN A 238 -1.55 -8.35 -55.37
CA GLN A 238 -0.45 -7.61 -56.00
C GLN A 238 0.46 -8.52 -56.82
N ALA A 239 0.76 -9.73 -56.34
CA ALA A 239 1.54 -10.71 -57.10
C ALA A 239 0.83 -11.11 -58.40
N LYS A 240 -0.49 -11.33 -58.36
CA LYS A 240 -1.31 -11.61 -59.56
C LYS A 240 -1.30 -10.44 -60.53
N TYR A 241 -1.58 -9.22 -60.06
CA TYR A 241 -1.56 -8.03 -60.92
C TYR A 241 -0.20 -7.78 -61.55
N LYS A 242 0.88 -8.03 -60.81
CA LYS A 242 2.24 -7.91 -61.35
C LYS A 242 2.50 -8.96 -62.44
N ALA A 243 2.10 -10.20 -62.23
CA ALA A 243 2.22 -11.26 -63.24
C ALA A 243 1.38 -10.95 -64.50
N ASP A 244 0.13 -10.51 -64.32
CA ASP A 244 -0.74 -10.09 -65.41
C ASP A 244 -0.15 -8.91 -66.20
N PHE A 245 0.44 -7.94 -65.51
CA PHE A 245 1.10 -6.79 -66.13
C PHE A 245 2.34 -7.20 -66.93
N GLU A 246 3.17 -8.09 -66.39
CA GLU A 246 4.35 -8.63 -67.09
C GLU A 246 3.94 -9.44 -68.33
N GLU A 247 2.84 -10.20 -68.27
CA GLU A 247 2.31 -10.96 -69.41
C GLU A 247 1.55 -10.09 -70.43
N LEU A 248 1.08 -8.91 -70.01
CA LEU A 248 0.23 -8.03 -70.84
C LEU A 248 0.95 -7.59 -72.11
N GLU A 249 2.24 -7.26 -72.04
CA GLU A 249 3.02 -6.85 -73.21
C GLU A 249 3.12 -8.00 -74.22
N GLU A 250 3.35 -9.23 -73.76
CA GLU A 250 3.44 -10.39 -74.64
C GLU A 250 2.08 -10.75 -75.24
N LYS A 251 1.01 -10.76 -74.42
CA LYS A 251 -0.38 -10.96 -74.88
C LYS A 251 -0.78 -9.92 -75.92
N LEU A 252 -0.48 -8.65 -75.68
CA LEU A 252 -0.75 -7.55 -76.61
C LEU A 252 0.00 -7.76 -77.93
N ARG A 253 1.30 -8.08 -77.88
CA ARG A 253 2.10 -8.38 -79.07
C ARG A 253 1.53 -9.58 -79.86
N LYS A 254 1.08 -10.64 -79.17
CA LYS A 254 0.47 -11.81 -79.81
C LYS A 254 -0.86 -11.45 -80.49
N GLU A 255 -1.74 -10.74 -79.80
CA GLU A 255 -3.06 -10.39 -80.36
C GLU A 255 -2.94 -9.37 -81.50
N VAL A 256 -2.02 -8.40 -81.41
CA VAL A 256 -1.72 -7.47 -82.51
C VAL A 256 -1.20 -8.24 -83.73
N LYS A 257 -0.23 -9.17 -83.56
CA LYS A 257 0.27 -10.00 -84.67
C LYS A 257 -0.82 -10.86 -85.29
N LYS A 258 -1.73 -11.41 -84.47
CA LYS A 258 -2.86 -12.21 -84.95
C LYS A 258 -3.85 -11.35 -85.73
N ALA A 259 -4.22 -10.18 -85.22
CA ALA A 259 -5.08 -9.22 -85.91
C ALA A 259 -4.45 -8.74 -87.23
N GLU A 260 -3.14 -8.45 -87.25
CA GLU A 260 -2.41 -8.11 -88.47
C GLU A 260 -2.42 -9.26 -89.50
N ALA A 261 -2.23 -10.51 -89.05
CA ALA A 261 -2.27 -11.68 -89.92
C ALA A 261 -3.66 -11.96 -90.47
N GLU A 262 -4.71 -11.83 -89.64
CA GLU A 262 -6.11 -11.95 -90.05
C GLU A 262 -6.49 -10.84 -91.05
N ALA A 263 -6.12 -9.59 -90.77
CA ALA A 263 -6.36 -8.46 -91.67
C ALA A 263 -5.65 -8.67 -93.02
N LYS A 264 -4.37 -9.07 -93.02
CA LYS A 264 -3.65 -9.44 -94.25
C LYS A 264 -4.35 -10.58 -94.99
N GLY A 265 -4.77 -11.63 -94.29
CA GLY A 265 -5.46 -12.77 -94.88
C GLY A 265 -6.82 -12.42 -95.47
N ILE A 266 -7.57 -11.50 -94.86
CA ILE A 266 -8.82 -10.97 -95.41
C ILE A 266 -8.52 -10.14 -96.66
N VAL A 267 -7.59 -9.19 -96.60
CA VAL A 267 -7.22 -8.34 -97.74
C VAL A 267 -6.70 -9.18 -98.91
N GLU A 268 -5.86 -10.18 -98.68
CA GLU A 268 -5.37 -11.09 -99.73
C GLU A 268 -6.49 -11.94 -100.33
N ARG A 269 -7.42 -12.46 -99.50
CA ARG A 269 -8.58 -13.20 -100.01
C ARG A 269 -9.47 -12.29 -100.86
N ASP A 270 -9.81 -11.11 -100.36
CA ASP A 270 -10.65 -10.14 -101.07
C ASP A 270 -9.99 -9.69 -102.37
N HIS A 271 -8.69 -9.40 -102.33
CA HIS A 271 -7.92 -9.06 -103.52
C HIS A 271 -7.89 -10.21 -104.53
N LYS A 272 -7.66 -11.45 -104.08
CA LYS A 272 -7.67 -12.63 -104.95
C LYS A 272 -9.03 -12.90 -105.57
N VAL A 273 -10.11 -12.75 -104.80
CA VAL A 273 -11.49 -12.85 -105.31
C VAL A 273 -11.76 -11.76 -106.33
N LYS A 274 -11.40 -10.50 -106.03
CA LYS A 274 -11.58 -9.37 -106.94
C LYS A 274 -10.78 -9.55 -108.24
N MET A 275 -9.52 -9.97 -108.15
CA MET A 275 -8.68 -10.27 -109.32
C MET A 275 -9.23 -11.44 -110.15
N LYS A 276 -9.73 -12.49 -109.50
CA LYS A 276 -10.42 -13.59 -110.20
C LYS A 276 -11.67 -13.08 -110.91
N MET A 277 -12.49 -12.27 -110.23
CA MET A 277 -13.73 -11.73 -110.79
C MET A 277 -13.45 -10.83 -112.01
N LEU A 278 -12.46 -9.93 -111.90
CA LEU A 278 -12.00 -9.11 -113.01
C LEU A 278 -11.48 -9.96 -114.18
N LYS A 279 -10.71 -11.01 -113.90
CA LYS A 279 -10.21 -11.92 -114.94
C LYS A 279 -11.36 -12.67 -115.63
N THR A 280 -12.32 -13.19 -114.88
CA THR A 280 -13.49 -13.87 -115.44
C THR A 280 -14.41 -12.91 -116.21
N GLU A 281 -14.50 -11.65 -115.77
CA GLU A 281 -15.26 -10.61 -116.47
C GLU A 281 -14.58 -10.26 -117.80
N GLN A 282 -13.25 -10.07 -117.81
CA GLN A 282 -12.47 -9.89 -119.04
C GLN A 282 -12.56 -11.10 -119.99
N GLU A 283 -12.44 -12.33 -119.47
CA GLU A 283 -12.63 -13.55 -120.26
C GLU A 283 -14.06 -13.65 -120.81
N GLY A 284 -15.07 -13.25 -120.03
CA GLY A 284 -16.47 -13.17 -120.46
C GLY A 284 -16.70 -12.14 -121.55
N GLU A 285 -16.12 -10.94 -121.41
CA GLU A 285 -16.14 -9.88 -122.43
C GLU A 285 -15.46 -10.33 -123.72
N LEU A 286 -14.28 -10.96 -123.62
CA LEU A 286 -13.56 -11.52 -124.78
C LEU A 286 -14.38 -12.61 -125.46
N ASN A 287 -15.00 -13.52 -124.71
CA ASN A 287 -15.85 -14.57 -125.28
C ASN A 287 -17.12 -13.99 -125.92
N ALA A 288 -17.73 -12.95 -125.32
CA ALA A 288 -18.88 -12.26 -125.92
C ALA A 288 -18.50 -11.57 -127.23
N LEU A 289 -17.37 -10.86 -127.25
CA LEU A 289 -16.81 -10.27 -128.48
C LEU A 289 -16.49 -11.34 -129.52
N GLN A 290 -15.92 -12.48 -129.11
CA GLN A 290 -15.66 -13.61 -129.99
C GLN A 290 -16.95 -14.19 -130.59
N HIS A 291 -18.00 -14.37 -129.79
CA HIS A 291 -19.31 -14.81 -130.28
C HIS A 291 -19.93 -13.82 -131.27
N ILE A 292 -19.79 -12.51 -131.04
CA ILE A 292 -20.22 -11.48 -131.99
C ILE A 292 -19.44 -11.60 -133.31
N ILE A 293 -18.11 -11.80 -133.23
CA ILE A 293 -17.27 -12.03 -134.42
C ILE A 293 -17.72 -13.29 -135.17
N ASP A 294 -17.96 -14.39 -134.47
CA ASP A 294 -18.39 -15.66 -135.07
C ASP A 294 -19.79 -15.53 -135.73
N ASP A 295 -20.73 -14.83 -135.10
CA ASP A 295 -22.08 -14.59 -135.66
C ASP A 295 -22.05 -13.63 -136.86
N LEU A 296 -21.21 -12.59 -136.81
CA LEU A 296 -20.94 -11.72 -137.96
C LEU A 296 -20.30 -12.50 -139.12
N ASN A 297 -19.33 -13.38 -138.84
CA ASN A 297 -18.71 -14.24 -139.85
C ASN A 297 -19.72 -15.23 -140.46
N SER A 298 -20.55 -15.87 -139.64
CA SER A 298 -21.64 -16.74 -140.10
C SER A 298 -22.65 -15.99 -140.97
N THR A 299 -22.98 -14.74 -140.61
CA THR A 299 -23.83 -13.87 -141.41
C THR A 299 -23.16 -13.49 -142.73
N LEU A 300 -21.86 -13.21 -142.70
CA LEU A 300 -21.05 -12.89 -143.89
C LEU A 300 -20.98 -14.10 -144.84
N ASP A 301 -20.80 -15.32 -144.32
CA ASP A 301 -20.82 -16.55 -145.11
C ASP A 301 -22.21 -16.80 -145.71
N LYS A 302 -23.29 -16.63 -144.94
CA LYS A 302 -24.67 -16.72 -145.48
C LYS A 302 -24.93 -15.68 -146.56
N GLN A 303 -24.46 -14.45 -146.39
CA GLN A 303 -24.57 -13.39 -147.40
C GLN A 303 -23.74 -13.74 -148.64
N LYS A 304 -22.53 -14.29 -148.46
CA LYS A 304 -21.69 -14.77 -149.55
C LYS A 304 -22.35 -15.90 -150.33
N ASP A 305 -22.97 -16.86 -149.64
CA ASP A 305 -23.77 -17.92 -150.26
C ASP A 305 -25.00 -17.38 -151.00
N GLN A 306 -25.68 -16.38 -150.44
CA GLN A 306 -26.78 -15.69 -151.12
C GLN A 306 -26.30 -14.93 -152.36
N ILE A 307 -25.16 -14.26 -152.29
CA ILE A 307 -24.52 -13.59 -153.43
C ILE A 307 -24.18 -14.63 -154.50
N HIS A 308 -23.58 -15.77 -154.13
CA HIS A 308 -23.31 -16.86 -155.08
C HIS A 308 -24.58 -17.41 -155.72
N LYS A 309 -25.67 -17.60 -154.94
CA LYS A 309 -26.98 -18.01 -155.48
C LYS A 309 -27.58 -16.97 -156.42
N LEU A 310 -27.50 -15.69 -156.07
CA LEU A 310 -27.95 -14.58 -156.93
C LEU A 310 -27.10 -14.47 -158.19
N TYR A 311 -25.79 -14.68 -158.12
CA TYR A 311 -24.91 -14.76 -159.29
C TYR A 311 -25.29 -15.94 -160.19
N ALA A 312 -25.52 -17.12 -159.62
CA ALA A 312 -25.98 -18.28 -160.39
C ALA A 312 -27.36 -18.04 -161.03
N GLN A 313 -28.29 -17.41 -160.31
CA GLN A 313 -29.59 -16.99 -160.87
C GLN A 313 -29.44 -15.91 -161.95
N LEU A 314 -28.50 -14.98 -161.80
CA LEU A 314 -28.18 -13.97 -162.80
C LEU A 314 -27.60 -14.61 -164.06
N GLU A 315 -26.66 -15.53 -163.91
CA GLU A 315 -26.06 -16.27 -165.02
C GLU A 315 -27.11 -17.12 -165.76
N ASP A 316 -28.01 -17.78 -165.01
CA ASP A 316 -29.08 -18.59 -165.61
C ASP A 316 -30.16 -17.71 -166.27
N THR A 317 -30.50 -16.54 -165.70
CA THR A 317 -31.38 -15.55 -166.35
C THR A 317 -30.73 -14.89 -167.55
N GLN A 318 -29.43 -14.65 -167.53
CA GLN A 318 -28.67 -14.15 -168.67
C GLN A 318 -28.58 -15.20 -169.78
N ARG A 319 -28.47 -16.49 -169.43
CA ARG A 319 -28.58 -17.62 -170.35
C ARG A 319 -29.99 -17.74 -170.94
N GLN A 320 -31.03 -17.57 -170.12
CA GLN A 320 -32.43 -17.54 -170.58
C GLN A 320 -32.71 -16.32 -171.49
N ALA A 321 -32.14 -15.16 -171.20
CA ALA A 321 -32.25 -13.96 -172.05
C ALA A 321 -31.52 -14.17 -173.40
N GLN A 322 -30.34 -14.79 -173.40
CA GLN A 322 -29.64 -15.17 -174.64
C GLN A 322 -30.42 -16.21 -175.45
N GLN A 323 -30.99 -17.22 -174.80
CA GLN A 323 -31.84 -18.21 -175.46
C GLN A 323 -33.11 -17.58 -176.04
N LEU A 324 -33.70 -16.57 -175.40
CA LEU A 324 -34.85 -15.82 -175.89
C LEU A 324 -34.49 -14.93 -177.08
N ALA A 325 -33.33 -14.28 -177.06
CA ALA A 325 -32.82 -13.47 -178.17
C ALA A 325 -32.54 -14.32 -179.42
N VAL A 326 -31.99 -15.52 -179.25
CA VAL A 326 -31.77 -16.48 -180.34
C VAL A 326 -33.11 -16.99 -180.90
N LYS A 327 -34.09 -17.30 -180.04
CA LYS A 327 -35.44 -17.74 -180.46
C LYS A 327 -36.25 -16.67 -181.20
N ALA A 328 -35.98 -15.39 -180.97
CA ALA A 328 -36.65 -14.28 -181.67
C ALA A 328 -36.05 -14.00 -183.05
N LEU A 329 -34.77 -14.33 -183.29
CA LEU A 329 -34.10 -14.06 -184.57
C LEU A 329 -34.48 -15.08 -185.66
N GLU A 330 -34.65 -16.36 -185.30
CA GLU A 330 -34.92 -17.42 -186.28
C GLU A 330 -36.33 -17.38 -186.89
N ASN A 331 -37.33 -16.82 -186.19
CA ASN A 331 -38.72 -16.81 -186.67
C ASN A 331 -39.02 -15.71 -187.72
N SER A 332 -38.04 -14.86 -188.05
CA SER A 332 -38.22 -13.78 -189.03
C SER A 332 -37.74 -14.12 -190.46
N SER A 333 -37.01 -15.24 -190.66
CA SER A 333 -36.40 -15.54 -191.98
C SER A 333 -37.16 -16.55 -192.86
N SER A 334 -38.28 -17.13 -192.40
CA SER A 334 -39.07 -18.11 -193.18
C SER A 334 -40.33 -17.52 -193.85
N ALA A 335 -40.67 -16.25 -193.61
CA ALA A 335 -41.90 -15.66 -194.14
C ALA A 335 -41.76 -15.04 -195.55
N ASP A 336 -40.56 -14.62 -195.97
CA ASP A 336 -40.34 -13.99 -197.27
C ASP A 336 -40.15 -14.98 -198.44
N SER A 337 -39.80 -16.24 -198.14
CA SER A 337 -39.60 -17.29 -199.15
C SER A 337 -40.88 -17.94 -199.67
N PHE A 338 -42.02 -17.76 -198.99
CA PHE A 338 -43.33 -18.29 -199.44
C PHE A 338 -44.11 -17.34 -200.35
N LYS A 339 -43.74 -16.06 -200.46
CA LYS A 339 -44.43 -15.09 -201.34
C LYS A 339 -43.94 -15.16 -202.79
N ALA A 340 -42.67 -15.48 -203.01
CA ALA A 340 -42.07 -15.61 -204.35
C ALA A 340 -42.41 -16.94 -205.07
N MET A 341 -42.82 -17.98 -204.34
CA MET A 341 -43.12 -19.31 -204.92
C MET A 341 -44.58 -19.48 -205.40
N ARG A 342 -45.50 -18.63 -204.93
CA ARG A 342 -46.91 -18.65 -205.35
C ARG A 342 -47.18 -17.86 -206.65
N GLU A 343 -46.25 -17.00 -207.06
CA GLU A 343 -46.36 -16.15 -208.25
C GLU A 343 -45.84 -16.83 -209.53
N ILE A 344 -45.01 -17.88 -209.42
CA ILE A 344 -44.43 -18.61 -210.56
C ILE A 344 -45.22 -19.88 -210.96
N ALA A 345 -46.15 -20.37 -210.12
CA ALA A 345 -46.97 -21.54 -210.44
C ALA A 345 -48.30 -21.22 -211.17
N MET A 346 -48.66 -19.93 -211.34
CA MET A 346 -49.86 -19.51 -212.08
C MET A 346 -49.64 -19.25 -213.58
N GLU A 347 -48.40 -19.42 -214.11
CA GLU A 347 -48.06 -19.12 -215.51
C GLU A 347 -47.70 -20.34 -216.41
N GLN A 348 -47.76 -21.59 -215.90
CA GLN A 348 -47.48 -22.82 -216.68
C GLN A 348 -48.55 -23.93 -216.59
N ALA A 349 -49.85 -23.61 -216.72
CA ALA A 349 -50.86 -24.65 -217.06
C ALA A 349 -52.19 -24.11 -217.65
N LYS A 350 -52.14 -23.03 -218.44
CA LYS A 350 -53.22 -22.60 -219.34
C LYS A 350 -52.68 -22.55 -220.77
N ASN A 351 -52.38 -23.71 -221.37
CA ASN A 351 -52.55 -24.05 -222.80
C ASN A 351 -51.75 -25.29 -223.21
N MET A 352 -52.39 -26.45 -223.22
CA MET A 352 -52.47 -27.34 -224.39
C MET A 352 -53.42 -28.51 -224.09
N GLY A 353 -54.41 -28.68 -224.95
CA GLY A 353 -55.26 -29.86 -225.00
C GLY A 353 -55.01 -30.67 -226.29
N LYS A 354 -55.35 -31.96 -226.18
CA LYS A 354 -55.65 -32.99 -227.22
C LYS A 354 -54.50 -33.65 -228.00
N GLY A 355 -54.47 -34.98 -227.92
CA GLY A 355 -53.90 -35.86 -228.94
C GLY A 355 -53.73 -37.34 -228.55
N LYS A 356 -54.75 -38.16 -228.87
CA LYS A 356 -54.85 -39.65 -228.83
C LYS A 356 -54.95 -40.37 -227.49
#